data_AF-A0AAV1UI61-F1
#
_entry.id   AF-A0AAV1UI61-F1
#
_cell.length_a   1.000
_cell.length_b   1.000
_cell.length_c   1.000
_cell.angle_alpha   90.00
_cell.angle_beta   90.00
_cell.angle_gamma   90.00
#
_symmetry.space_group_name_H-M   'P 1'
#
loop_
_entity.id
_entity.type
_entity.pdbx_description
1 polymer ?
#
loop_
_entity_poly.entity_id
_entity_poly.type
_entity_poly.pdbx_seq_one_letter_code
_entity_poly.pdbx_strand_id
1 'polypeptide(L)' 'MSNLTGRAKTLAFKIKLHDPNVFESLETLKSRLKETFEPPRAEFRARSALLRLKQGKRDVLAYAQHLCYLACSATE' A
#
# COMPACT_ATOMS: atom_id res chain seq x y z
N MET A 1 2.76 22.61 -5.22
CA MET A 1 3.30 21.99 -3.98
C MET A 1 3.05 20.50 -4.05
N SER A 2 4.01 19.66 -3.65
CA SER A 2 3.85 18.19 -3.69
C SER A 2 2.75 17.71 -2.72
N ASN A 3 1.97 16.69 -3.10
CA ASN A 3 0.93 16.07 -2.25
C ASN A 3 1.49 15.20 -1.10
N LEU A 4 2.82 15.09 -0.97
CA LEU A 4 3.47 14.30 0.07
C LEU A 4 3.41 15.01 1.42
N THR A 5 2.95 14.31 2.45
CA THR A 5 2.87 14.80 3.83
C THR A 5 3.52 13.81 4.81
N GLY A 6 3.81 14.26 6.03
CA GLY A 6 4.34 13.43 7.11
C GLY A 6 5.63 12.66 6.76
N ARG A 7 5.63 11.35 7.03
CA ARG A 7 6.79 10.47 6.82
C ARG A 7 7.17 10.34 5.35
N ALA A 8 6.21 10.37 4.42
CA ALA A 8 6.47 10.30 2.99
C ALA A 8 7.23 11.54 2.49
N LYS A 9 6.88 12.74 2.99
CA LYS A 9 7.63 13.97 2.68
C LYS A 9 9.06 13.94 3.21
N THR A 10 9.22 13.46 4.45
CA THR A 10 10.55 13.33 5.09
C THR A 10 11.44 12.33 4.35
N LEU A 11 10.86 11.20 3.94
CA LEU A 11 11.54 10.20 3.11
C LEU A 11 11.97 10.80 1.76
N ALA A 12 11.03 11.39 1.02
CA ALA A 12 11.34 11.96 -0.30
C ALA A 12 12.43 13.03 -0.22
N PHE A 13 12.43 13.87 0.82
CA PHE A 13 13.50 14.84 1.05
C PHE A 13 14.86 14.17 1.31
N LYS A 14 14.90 13.13 2.16
CA LYS A 14 16.13 12.37 2.42
C LYS A 14 16.69 11.71 1.17
N ILE A 15 15.84 11.06 0.37
CA ILE A 15 16.31 10.38 -0.84
C ILE A 15 16.81 11.41 -1.87
N LYS A 16 16.08 12.52 -2.04
CA LYS A 16 16.48 13.61 -2.95
C LYS A 16 17.79 14.31 -2.53
N LEU A 17 18.10 14.32 -1.23
CA LEU A 17 19.37 14.85 -0.72
C LEU A 17 20.56 13.98 -1.15
N HIS A 18 20.37 12.67 -1.25
CA HIS A 18 21.40 11.74 -1.68
C HIS A 18 21.54 11.65 -3.20
N ASP A 19 20.42 11.69 -3.92
CA ASP A 19 20.39 11.67 -5.37
C ASP A 19 19.32 12.66 -5.90
N PRO A 20 19.74 13.76 -6.56
CA PRO A 20 18.82 14.76 -7.09
C PRO A 20 17.85 14.23 -8.15
N ASN A 21 18.21 13.15 -8.86
CA ASN A 21 17.45 12.61 -9.99
C ASN A 21 16.67 11.34 -9.64
N VAL A 22 16.59 10.94 -8.37
CA VAL A 22 16.02 9.64 -7.96
C VAL A 22 14.56 9.38 -8.36
N PHE A 23 13.79 10.44 -8.65
CA PHE A 23 12.38 10.36 -9.05
C PHE A 23 12.23 10.77 -10.52
N GLU A 24 12.90 10.04 -11.42
CA GLU A 24 12.86 10.28 -12.87
C GLU A 24 11.46 10.10 -13.46
N SER A 25 10.66 9.21 -12.87
CA SER A 25 9.28 8.94 -13.27
C SER A 25 8.35 8.78 -12.08
N LEU A 26 7.05 8.97 -12.33
CA LEU A 26 6.00 8.74 -11.34
C LEU A 26 5.92 7.27 -10.91
N GLU A 27 6.26 6.32 -11.80
CA GLU A 27 6.30 4.90 -11.47
C GLU A 27 7.47 4.56 -10.53
N THR A 28 8.63 5.18 -10.72
CA THR A 28 9.77 5.04 -9.80
C THR A 28 9.44 5.59 -8.42
N LEU A 29 8.73 6.71 -8.35
CA LEU A 29 8.22 7.25 -7.09
C LEU A 29 7.24 6.28 -6.41
N LYS A 30 6.28 5.73 -7.16
CA LYS A 30 5.31 4.75 -6.64
C LYS A 30 6.00 3.49 -6.13
N SER A 31 6.92 2.90 -6.90
CA SER A 31 7.64 1.69 -6.47
C SER A 31 8.42 1.95 -5.19
N ARG A 32 9.10 3.09 -5.11
CA ARG A 32 9.90 3.44 -3.93
C ARG A 32 9.05 3.67 -2.68
N LEU A 33 7.87 4.26 -2.86
CA LEU A 33 6.90 4.39 -1.79
C LEU A 33 6.35 3.02 -1.37
N LYS A 34 6.03 2.13 -2.32
CA LYS A 34 5.59 0.76 -2.05
C LYS A 34 6.67 0.01 -1.27
N GLU A 35 7.92 -0.04 -1.74
CA GLU A 35 9.06 -0.66 -1.06
C GLU A 35 9.26 -0.18 0.39
N THR A 36 9.08 1.11 0.64
CA THR A 36 9.40 1.69 1.96
C THR A 36 8.25 1.54 2.97
N PHE A 37 7.01 1.60 2.49
CA PHE A 37 5.83 1.64 3.36
C PHE A 37 4.99 0.37 3.34
N GLU A 38 5.17 -0.50 2.34
CA GLU A 38 4.46 -1.77 2.28
C GLU A 38 4.98 -2.70 3.38
N PRO A 39 4.08 -3.26 4.21
CA PRO A 39 4.49 -4.18 5.24
C PRO A 39 5.06 -5.47 4.63
N PRO A 40 6.04 -6.11 5.28
CA PRO A 40 6.61 -7.34 4.78
C PRO A 40 5.52 -8.42 4.63
N ARG A 41 5.53 -9.08 3.47
CA ARG A 41 4.58 -10.13 3.07
C ARG A 41 3.12 -9.62 3.06
N ALA A 42 2.88 -8.39 2.62
CA ALA A 42 1.54 -7.79 2.54
C ALA A 42 0.54 -8.70 1.81
N GLU A 43 0.92 -9.22 0.65
CA GLU A 43 0.12 -10.18 -0.15
C GLU A 43 -0.25 -11.44 0.64
N PHE A 44 0.72 -12.06 1.33
CA PHE A 44 0.46 -13.24 2.16
C PHE A 44 -0.47 -12.91 3.33
N ARG A 45 -0.31 -11.73 3.95
CA ARG A 45 -1.19 -11.27 5.02
C ARG A 45 -2.61 -11.08 4.49
N ALA A 46 -2.79 -10.45 3.33
CA ALA A 46 -4.06 -10.28 2.66
C ALA A 46 -4.74 -11.63 2.35
N ARG A 47 -3.99 -12.59 1.77
CA ARG A 47 -4.48 -13.96 1.52
C ARG A 47 -4.91 -14.66 2.80
N SER A 48 -4.09 -14.59 3.83
CA SER A 48 -4.41 -15.20 5.13
C SER A 48 -5.65 -14.57 5.77
N ALA A 49 -5.83 -13.26 5.61
CA ALA A 49 -7.01 -12.53 6.11
C ALA A 49 -8.26 -12.90 5.32
N LEU A 50 -8.16 -13.03 4.00
CA LEU A 50 -9.25 -13.44 3.12
C LEU A 50 -9.74 -14.84 3.49
N LEU A 51 -8.83 -15.80 3.68
CA LEU A 51 -9.19 -17.18 4.07
C LEU A 51 -9.85 -17.25 5.46
N ARG A 52 -9.54 -16.30 6.34
CA ARG A 52 -10.16 -16.19 7.67
C ARG A 52 -11.45 -15.37 7.67
N LEU A 53 -11.75 -14.66 6.58
CA LEU A 53 -12.89 -13.77 6.50
C LEU A 53 -14.18 -14.60 6.46
N LYS A 54 -15.10 -14.31 7.39
CA LYS A 54 -16.45 -14.88 7.43
C LYS A 54 -17.45 -13.73 7.52
N GLN A 55 -18.59 -13.87 6.86
CA GLN A 55 -19.64 -12.87 6.89
C GLN A 55 -20.18 -12.67 8.32
N GLY A 56 -20.48 -13.77 9.04
CA GLY A 56 -20.94 -13.72 10.42
C GLY A 56 -22.20 -12.86 10.57
N LYS A 57 -22.16 -11.87 11.46
CA LYS A 57 -23.23 -10.88 11.68
C LYS A 57 -23.05 -9.58 10.88
N ARG A 58 -22.07 -9.51 9.97
CA ARG A 58 -21.79 -8.30 9.19
C ARG A 58 -22.85 -8.13 8.10
N ASP A 59 -23.17 -6.87 7.82
CA ASP A 59 -23.95 -6.51 6.65
C ASP A 59 -23.28 -7.01 5.36
N VAL A 60 -24.10 -7.40 4.38
CA VAL A 60 -23.64 -8.01 3.12
C VAL A 60 -22.75 -7.04 2.35
N LEU A 61 -23.12 -5.74 2.31
CA LEU A 61 -22.34 -4.74 1.59
C LEU A 61 -20.97 -4.53 2.25
N ALA A 62 -20.93 -4.39 3.57
CA ALA A 62 -19.69 -4.25 4.31
C ALA A 62 -18.78 -5.48 4.18
N TYR A 63 -19.38 -6.69 4.17
CA TYR A 63 -18.65 -7.93 3.92
C TYR A 63 -18.07 -7.96 2.50
N ALA A 64 -18.87 -7.64 1.48
CA ALA A 64 -18.44 -7.63 0.09
C ALA A 64 -17.32 -6.60 -0.15
N GLN A 65 -17.44 -5.38 0.39
CA GLN A 65 -16.40 -4.36 0.30
C GLN A 65 -15.07 -4.85 0.89
N HIS A 66 -15.12 -5.47 2.08
CA HIS A 66 -13.92 -5.99 2.72
C HIS A 66 -13.32 -7.19 1.96
N LEU A 67 -14.17 -8.05 1.40
CA LEU A 67 -13.73 -9.17 0.57
C LEU A 67 -13.04 -8.66 -0.71
N CYS A 68 -13.62 -7.67 -1.39
CA CYS A 68 -13.02 -7.05 -2.57
C CYS A 68 -11.68 -6.37 -2.24
N TYR A 69 -11.61 -5.63 -1.14
CA TYR A 69 -10.36 -5.01 -0.69
C TYR A 69 -9.26 -6.05 -0.47
N LEU A 70 -9.56 -7.11 0.29
CA LEU A 70 -8.59 -8.18 0.55
C LEU A 70 -8.20 -8.93 -0.72
N ALA A 71 -9.15 -9.17 -1.63
CA ALA A 71 -8.89 -9.83 -2.91
C ALA A 71 -7.95 -9.01 -3.80
N CYS A 72 -8.17 -7.69 -3.93
CA CYS A 72 -7.27 -6.82 -4.69
C CYS A 72 -5.87 -6.76 -4.08
N SER A 73 -5.76 -6.65 -2.75
CA SER A 73 -4.46 -6.63 -2.06
C SER A 73 -3.72 -7.98 -2.06
N ALA A 74 -4.38 -9.07 -2.45
CA ALA A 74 -3.81 -10.41 -2.54
C ALA A 74 -3.30 -10.78 -3.95
N THR A 75 -3.51 -9.89 -4.92
CA THR A 75 -3.13 -10.06 -6.34
C THR A 75 -2.07 -9.05 -6.81
N GLU A 76 -1.66 -8.12 -5.94
CA GLU A 76 -0.67 -7.05 -6.20
C GLU A 76 0.78 -7.41 -5.87
#